data_AF-V9L8A2-F1
#
_entry.id   AF-V9L8A2-F1
#
_cell.length_a   1.000
_cell.length_b   1.000
_cell.length_c   1.000
_cell.angle_alpha   90.00
_cell.angle_beta   90.00
_cell.angle_gamma   90.00
#
_symmetry.space_group_name_H-M   'P 1'
#
loop_
_entity.id
_entity.type
_entity.pdbx_description
1 polymer ?
#
loop_
_entity_poly.entity_id
_entity_poly.type
_entity_poly.pdbx_seq_one_letter_code
_entity_poly.pdbx_strand_id
1 'polypeptide(L)'
;MGDWGMDASPDAKYFACRHMSRYPSPSSSCSSLTLHCSPVLSKAKLFHPLDFCCSDNIEDCLSLLNKEFGARGLPLLYEDRFSEAAPALSFDLVALINGAHSLLLLHREAPPPGPPAPRSQPGPHSDSSKLQEQVFAREREITELRDKERAKQNNFVQLTEKLESSRDEVTRLQGVMMSRAAQHALELRRKEQELNRLKERLMEKVERKIALDLLNPVGRLDGKRALWRTGRTKSRREEEMFRALSGQYEAQMKELAAETLHLRNVLERIGADVDNLLSPEKLPPHSPYPPPEEK
;
A
#
# COMPACT_ATOMS: atom_id res chain seq x y z
N MET A 1 -4.52 41.08 -4.34
CA MET A 1 -3.72 40.88 -5.57
C MET A 1 -2.38 40.33 -5.13
N GLY A 2 -2.25 39.00 -5.16
CA GLY A 2 -1.02 38.29 -4.79
C GLY A 2 -0.39 37.77 -6.06
N ASP A 3 0.73 38.38 -6.41
CA ASP A 3 1.61 38.03 -7.52
C ASP A 3 2.49 36.85 -7.08
N TRP A 4 2.36 35.70 -7.74
CA TRP A 4 3.26 34.57 -7.55
C TRP A 4 4.14 34.48 -8.78
N GLY A 5 5.30 35.13 -8.69
CA GLY A 5 6.39 34.98 -9.64
C GLY A 5 6.84 33.52 -9.72
N MET A 6 6.87 33.00 -10.94
CA MET A 6 7.53 31.75 -11.26
C MET A 6 9.04 31.97 -11.24
N ASP A 7 9.72 31.44 -10.22
CA ASP A 7 11.16 31.24 -10.28
C ASP A 7 11.46 30.00 -11.13
N ALA A 8 11.97 30.25 -12.32
CA ALA A 8 12.64 29.25 -13.14
C ALA A 8 14.10 29.14 -12.68
N SER A 9 14.51 27.95 -12.25
CA SER A 9 15.93 27.59 -12.11
C SER A 9 16.23 26.35 -12.96
N PRO A 10 17.35 26.34 -13.70
CA PRO A 10 17.64 25.35 -14.72
C PRO A 10 18.48 24.18 -14.18
N ASP A 11 18.55 23.15 -15.03
CA ASP A 11 19.62 22.14 -15.14
C ASP A 11 19.27 20.71 -14.66
N ALA A 12 19.94 19.75 -15.30
CA ALA A 12 19.85 18.28 -15.17
C ALA A 12 18.92 17.54 -16.15
N LYS A 13 19.26 17.51 -17.46
CA LYS A 13 18.96 16.36 -18.35
C LYS A 13 20.03 16.14 -19.42
N TYR A 14 21.06 15.37 -19.08
CA TYR A 14 21.80 14.54 -20.04
C TYR A 14 21.67 13.08 -19.59
N PHE A 15 21.12 12.23 -20.45
CA PHE A 15 21.60 10.89 -20.83
C PHE A 15 20.48 10.15 -21.56
N ALA A 16 20.55 10.14 -22.90
CA ALA A 16 19.70 9.31 -23.74
C ALA A 16 20.45 8.01 -24.08
N CYS A 17 19.96 6.89 -23.56
CA CYS A 17 20.46 5.55 -23.88
C CYS A 17 19.98 5.11 -25.27
N ARG A 18 20.92 4.92 -26.20
CA ARG A 18 20.78 3.97 -27.32
C ARG A 18 21.27 2.61 -26.83
N HIS A 19 20.48 1.55 -26.95
CA HIS A 19 20.96 0.30 -27.55
C HIS A 19 19.82 -0.69 -27.83
N MET A 20 19.98 -1.36 -28.98
CA MET A 20 19.03 -2.26 -29.60
C MET A 20 18.99 -3.63 -28.95
N SER A 21 17.78 -4.18 -28.87
CA SER A 21 17.47 -5.57 -28.53
C SER A 21 17.57 -6.47 -29.76
N ARG A 22 18.44 -7.48 -29.72
CA ARG A 22 18.35 -8.73 -30.51
C ARG A 22 19.15 -9.81 -29.80
N TYR A 23 18.49 -10.80 -29.20
CA TYR A 23 18.93 -12.21 -29.22
C TYR A 23 17.72 -13.15 -28.97
N PRO A 24 17.71 -14.35 -29.58
CA PRO A 24 16.58 -15.29 -29.52
C PRO A 24 16.78 -16.44 -28.52
N SER A 25 15.68 -17.13 -28.23
CA SER A 25 15.58 -18.33 -27.37
C SER A 25 15.87 -19.64 -28.12
N PRO A 26 16.11 -20.78 -27.42
CA PRO A 26 16.66 -22.01 -27.98
C PRO A 26 15.64 -23.15 -28.13
N SER A 27 15.85 -24.07 -29.06
CA SER A 27 15.33 -25.46 -28.95
C SER A 27 16.00 -26.44 -29.92
N SER A 28 16.21 -27.63 -29.38
CA SER A 28 16.82 -28.86 -29.91
C SER A 28 15.91 -29.67 -30.85
N SER A 29 16.51 -30.45 -31.78
CA SER A 29 16.41 -31.94 -31.85
C SER A 29 16.41 -32.55 -33.27
N CYS A 30 17.32 -33.52 -33.45
CA CYS A 30 17.18 -34.85 -34.08
C CYS A 30 17.49 -35.11 -35.58
N SER A 31 18.23 -36.21 -35.78
CA SER A 31 18.11 -37.24 -36.83
C SER A 31 19.09 -37.29 -38.02
N SER A 32 20.12 -38.12 -37.84
CA SER A 32 20.58 -39.28 -38.65
C SER A 32 20.18 -39.48 -40.14
N LEU A 33 21.22 -39.88 -40.94
CA LEU A 33 21.25 -40.69 -42.18
C LEU A 33 20.67 -40.03 -43.47
N THR A 34 21.23 -40.12 -44.68
CA THR A 34 22.21 -41.02 -45.33
C THR A 34 22.71 -40.35 -46.62
N LEU A 35 23.95 -40.64 -47.01
CA LEU A 35 24.59 -40.26 -48.28
C LEU A 35 24.07 -41.09 -49.46
N HIS A 36 23.91 -40.46 -50.63
CA HIS A 36 23.93 -41.13 -51.93
C HIS A 36 24.88 -40.43 -52.93
N CYS A 37 25.89 -41.20 -53.33
CA CYS A 37 26.56 -41.30 -54.63
C CYS A 37 27.41 -40.15 -55.22
N SER A 38 28.73 -40.39 -55.18
CA SER A 38 29.89 -39.90 -55.97
C SER A 38 29.73 -40.10 -57.51
N PRO A 39 30.62 -39.61 -58.43
CA PRO A 39 32.08 -39.37 -58.31
C PRO A 39 32.62 -38.04 -58.92
N VAL A 40 33.82 -37.52 -58.60
CA VAL A 40 35.16 -37.84 -59.17
C VAL A 40 36.24 -36.90 -58.52
N LEU A 41 37.51 -37.35 -58.45
CA LEU A 41 38.78 -36.58 -58.31
C LEU A 41 39.31 -36.11 -56.93
N SER A 42 40.65 -36.05 -56.89
CA SER A 42 41.59 -35.59 -55.84
C SER A 42 41.97 -36.62 -54.76
N LYS A 43 43.29 -36.88 -54.63
CA LYS A 43 43.87 -37.73 -53.56
C LYS A 43 43.73 -36.99 -52.23
N ALA A 44 42.53 -37.08 -51.65
CA ALA A 44 42.23 -36.63 -50.31
C ALA A 44 42.99 -37.49 -49.29
N LYS A 45 43.60 -36.84 -48.30
CA LYS A 45 44.11 -37.49 -47.10
C LYS A 45 42.96 -38.23 -46.42
N LEU A 46 43.17 -39.49 -46.12
CA LEU A 46 42.34 -40.30 -45.23
C LEU A 46 42.35 -39.64 -43.84
N PHE A 47 41.29 -38.90 -43.50
CA PHE A 47 41.06 -38.42 -42.14
C PHE A 47 40.33 -39.53 -41.37
N HIS A 48 40.91 -40.01 -40.27
CA HIS A 48 40.22 -40.89 -39.34
C HIS A 48 39.50 -40.01 -38.29
N PRO A 49 38.22 -40.25 -37.95
CA PRO A 49 37.47 -39.45 -36.97
C PRO A 49 38.01 -39.50 -35.52
N LEU A 50 39.13 -40.16 -35.29
CA LEU A 50 39.85 -40.24 -34.01
C LEU A 50 41.16 -39.46 -34.02
N ASP A 51 41.47 -38.75 -35.11
CA ASP A 51 42.71 -38.00 -35.23
C ASP A 51 42.68 -36.82 -34.24
N PHE A 52 43.60 -36.85 -33.27
CA PHE A 52 43.72 -35.87 -32.19
C PHE A 52 43.90 -34.43 -32.71
N CYS A 53 44.54 -34.26 -33.87
CA CYS A 53 44.83 -32.97 -34.48
C CYS A 53 44.29 -32.91 -35.93
N CYS A 54 43.59 -31.83 -36.27
CA CYS A 54 43.12 -31.46 -37.60
C CYS A 54 43.53 -30.02 -37.94
N SER A 55 43.23 -29.57 -39.17
CA SER A 55 43.55 -28.19 -39.61
C SER A 55 42.92 -27.13 -38.72
N ASP A 56 41.78 -27.44 -38.11
CA ASP A 56 40.92 -26.46 -37.44
C ASP A 56 41.27 -26.33 -35.95
N ASN A 57 42.01 -27.28 -35.39
CA ASN A 57 42.38 -27.31 -33.95
C ASN A 57 43.90 -27.35 -33.72
N ILE A 58 44.71 -27.11 -34.77
CA ILE A 58 46.16 -27.29 -34.70
C ILE A 58 46.84 -26.37 -33.69
N GLU A 59 46.39 -25.11 -33.57
CA GLU A 59 46.92 -24.14 -32.61
C GLU A 59 46.62 -24.57 -31.17
N ASP A 60 45.39 -25.02 -30.90
CA ASP A 60 44.98 -25.54 -29.59
C ASP A 60 45.75 -26.81 -29.23
N CYS A 61 45.91 -27.74 -30.18
CA CYS A 61 46.68 -28.97 -29.99
C CYS A 61 48.16 -28.69 -29.71
N LEU A 62 48.76 -27.73 -30.40
CA LEU A 62 50.13 -27.29 -30.17
C LEU A 62 50.28 -26.66 -28.78
N SER A 63 49.32 -25.85 -28.33
CA SER A 63 49.33 -25.24 -26.99
C SER A 63 49.24 -26.30 -25.88
N LEU A 64 48.38 -27.31 -26.06
CA LEU A 64 48.24 -28.43 -25.14
C LEU A 64 49.52 -29.25 -25.07
N LEU A 65 50.11 -29.56 -26.23
CA LEU A 65 51.36 -30.32 -26.31
C LEU A 65 52.52 -29.57 -25.66
N ASN A 66 52.61 -28.25 -25.88
CA ASN A 66 53.65 -27.41 -25.28
C ASN A 66 53.53 -27.36 -23.74
N LYS A 67 52.30 -27.26 -23.23
CA LYS A 67 52.01 -27.32 -21.78
C LYS A 67 52.40 -28.67 -21.18
N GLU A 68 52.10 -29.78 -21.85
CA GLU A 68 52.45 -31.13 -21.40
C GLU A 68 53.96 -31.37 -21.43
N PHE A 69 54.66 -30.85 -22.44
CA PHE A 69 56.13 -30.90 -22.50
C PHE A 69 56.75 -30.13 -21.33
N GLY A 70 56.26 -28.92 -21.06
CA GLY A 70 56.68 -28.12 -19.90
C GLY A 70 56.43 -28.81 -18.57
N ALA A 71 55.26 -29.44 -18.38
CA ALA A 71 54.92 -30.18 -17.16
C ALA A 71 55.84 -31.40 -16.91
N ARG A 72 56.43 -31.97 -17.98
CA ARG A 72 57.36 -33.10 -17.94
C ARG A 72 58.83 -32.68 -17.97
N GLY A 73 59.11 -31.36 -17.93
CA GLY A 73 60.46 -30.81 -17.96
C GLY A 73 61.17 -30.93 -19.31
N LEU A 74 60.42 -31.14 -20.41
CA LEU A 74 60.96 -31.20 -21.77
C LEU A 74 61.03 -29.80 -22.40
N PRO A 75 61.94 -29.58 -23.38
CA PRO A 75 62.04 -28.31 -24.09
C PRO A 75 60.70 -27.91 -24.75
N LEU A 76 60.34 -26.63 -24.63
CA LEU A 76 59.14 -26.08 -25.26
C LEU A 76 59.26 -26.11 -26.79
N LEU A 77 58.13 -26.36 -27.47
CA LEU A 77 58.06 -26.59 -28.92
C LEU A 77 57.98 -25.30 -29.75
N TYR A 78 57.58 -24.21 -29.12
CA TYR A 78 57.59 -22.87 -29.67
C TYR A 78 57.82 -21.88 -28.53
N GLU A 79 58.42 -20.75 -28.88
CA GLU A 79 58.72 -19.67 -27.95
C GLU A 79 58.07 -18.40 -28.50
N ASP A 80 57.29 -17.71 -27.66
CA ASP A 80 56.50 -16.53 -28.07
C ASP A 80 57.42 -15.31 -28.21
N ARG A 81 58.21 -15.30 -29.28
CA ARG A 81 59.06 -14.16 -29.61
C ARG A 81 58.22 -13.11 -30.32
N PHE A 82 57.71 -12.16 -29.55
CA PHE A 82 57.14 -10.92 -30.08
C PHE A 82 58.22 -10.17 -30.88
N SER A 83 58.18 -10.30 -32.20
CA SER A 83 58.93 -9.47 -33.13
C SER A 83 57.95 -8.85 -34.13
N GLU A 84 57.95 -7.52 -34.25
CA GLU A 84 56.93 -6.70 -34.93
C GLU A 84 56.82 -6.86 -36.45
N ALA A 85 57.40 -7.91 -37.03
CA ALA A 85 57.28 -8.20 -38.46
C ALA A 85 56.81 -9.64 -38.65
N ALA A 86 55.48 -9.80 -38.73
CA ALA A 86 54.71 -11.01 -39.00
C ALA A 86 54.63 -12.04 -37.83
N PRO A 87 53.41 -12.43 -37.39
CA PRO A 87 53.21 -13.41 -36.34
C PRO A 87 53.33 -14.82 -36.95
N ALA A 88 54.55 -15.22 -37.29
CA ALA A 88 54.83 -16.62 -37.58
C ALA A 88 55.31 -17.26 -36.27
N LEU A 89 54.45 -18.05 -35.63
CA LEU A 89 54.88 -18.99 -34.58
C LEU A 89 56.05 -19.80 -35.15
N SER A 90 57.28 -19.54 -34.71
CA SER A 90 58.43 -20.33 -35.15
C SER A 90 58.40 -21.66 -34.43
N PHE A 91 57.65 -22.61 -34.98
CA PHE A 91 57.56 -23.97 -34.47
C PHE A 91 58.90 -24.69 -34.68
N ASP A 92 59.52 -25.18 -33.61
CA ASP A 92 60.77 -25.92 -33.68
C ASP A 92 60.51 -27.43 -33.82
N LEU A 93 60.61 -27.92 -35.05
CA LEU A 93 60.47 -29.34 -35.36
C LEU A 93 61.55 -30.20 -34.68
N VAL A 94 62.75 -29.65 -34.43
CA VAL A 94 63.84 -30.38 -33.77
C VAL A 94 63.51 -30.61 -32.29
N ALA A 95 62.98 -29.59 -31.61
CA ALA A 95 62.47 -29.72 -30.24
C ALA A 95 61.35 -30.77 -30.14
N LEU A 96 60.44 -30.81 -31.12
CA LEU A 96 59.37 -31.80 -31.17
C LEU A 96 59.92 -33.23 -31.28
N ILE A 97 60.81 -33.48 -32.22
CA ILE A 97 61.36 -34.83 -32.45
C ILE A 97 62.14 -35.31 -31.22
N ASN A 98 62.96 -34.44 -30.63
CA ASN A 98 63.74 -34.76 -29.44
C ASN A 98 62.87 -34.99 -28.19
N GLY A 99 61.82 -34.20 -28.01
CA GLY A 99 60.89 -34.41 -26.90
C GLY A 99 59.99 -35.62 -27.11
N ALA A 100 59.55 -35.92 -28.34
CA ALA A 100 58.85 -37.16 -28.66
C ALA A 100 59.73 -38.39 -28.39
N HIS A 101 61.02 -38.34 -28.73
CA HIS A 101 61.98 -39.39 -28.40
C HIS A 101 62.15 -39.55 -26.88
N SER A 102 62.25 -38.44 -26.14
CA SER A 102 62.32 -38.45 -24.67
C SER A 102 61.06 -39.03 -24.02
N LEU A 103 59.87 -38.74 -24.56
CA LEU A 103 58.60 -39.33 -24.10
C LEU A 103 58.55 -40.85 -24.33
N LEU A 104 59.05 -41.32 -25.48
CA LEU A 104 59.13 -42.75 -25.75
C LEU A 104 60.11 -43.47 -24.82
N LEU A 105 61.22 -42.84 -24.47
CA LEU A 105 62.15 -43.37 -23.46
C LEU A 105 61.51 -43.41 -22.07
N LEU A 106 60.87 -42.32 -21.63
CA LEU A 106 60.13 -42.27 -20.37
C LEU A 106 59.04 -43.34 -20.30
N HIS A 107 58.34 -43.60 -21.40
CA HIS A 107 57.31 -44.63 -21.45
C HIS A 107 57.89 -46.05 -21.41
N ARG A 108 59.09 -46.26 -21.97
CA ARG A 108 59.81 -47.54 -21.90
C ARG A 108 60.46 -47.78 -20.53
N GLU A 109 60.85 -46.72 -19.83
CA GLU A 109 61.35 -46.79 -18.45
C GLU A 109 60.22 -46.79 -17.40
N ALA A 110 58.98 -46.45 -17.79
CA ALA A 110 57.83 -46.54 -16.91
C ALA A 110 57.54 -48.02 -16.56
N PRO A 111 57.53 -48.39 -15.28
CA PRO A 111 57.21 -49.76 -14.89
C PRO A 111 55.79 -50.12 -15.35
N PRO A 112 55.52 -51.39 -15.70
CA PRO A 112 54.18 -51.82 -16.08
C PRO A 112 53.18 -51.49 -14.97
N PRO A 113 51.92 -51.14 -15.30
CA PRO A 113 50.91 -50.80 -14.30
C PRO A 113 50.69 -52.01 -13.38
N GLY A 114 51.30 -51.97 -12.19
CA GLY A 114 51.10 -52.97 -11.15
C GLY A 114 49.68 -52.90 -10.57
N PRO A 115 49.21 -53.96 -9.88
CA PRO A 115 47.92 -53.93 -9.21
C PRO A 115 47.87 -52.76 -8.21
N PRO A 116 46.69 -52.16 -7.97
CA PRO A 116 46.58 -50.98 -7.11
C PRO A 116 47.13 -51.31 -5.72
N ALA A 117 48.30 -50.74 -5.41
CA ALA A 117 48.87 -50.86 -4.07
C ALA A 117 47.84 -50.33 -3.06
N PRO A 118 47.64 -51.00 -1.90
CA PRO A 118 46.86 -50.42 -0.83
C PRO A 118 47.60 -49.16 -0.42
N ARG A 119 47.00 -48.00 -0.72
CA ARG A 119 47.48 -46.71 -0.23
C ARG A 119 47.47 -46.80 1.29
N SER A 120 48.63 -47.05 1.90
CA SER A 120 48.86 -46.71 3.30
C SER A 120 48.66 -45.21 3.40
N GLN A 121 47.45 -44.76 3.76
CA GLN A 121 47.16 -43.36 4.01
C GLN A 121 47.76 -42.99 5.38
N PRO A 122 48.78 -42.13 5.44
CA PRO A 122 49.11 -41.46 6.69
C PRO A 122 48.07 -40.33 6.86
N GLY A 123 47.16 -40.51 7.83
CA GLY A 123 46.14 -39.57 8.34
C GLY A 123 45.72 -38.35 7.50
N PRO A 124 44.64 -38.47 6.70
CA PRO A 124 43.84 -37.34 6.21
C PRO A 124 42.42 -37.29 6.81
N HIS A 125 42.03 -38.23 7.67
CA HIS A 125 40.68 -38.31 8.23
C HIS A 125 40.32 -37.16 9.19
N SER A 126 41.28 -36.67 10.00
CA SER A 126 41.05 -35.54 10.92
C SER A 126 40.73 -34.25 10.16
N ASP A 127 41.53 -33.93 9.14
CA ASP A 127 41.37 -32.68 8.39
C ASP A 127 40.17 -32.76 7.43
N SER A 128 39.90 -33.93 6.87
CA SER A 128 38.66 -34.21 6.13
C SER A 128 37.41 -34.03 7.00
N SER A 129 37.43 -34.50 8.25
CA SER A 129 36.29 -34.36 9.18
C SER A 129 36.05 -32.89 9.57
N LYS A 130 37.13 -32.13 9.85
CA LYS A 130 37.04 -30.69 10.17
C LYS A 130 36.54 -29.86 8.98
N LEU A 131 36.96 -30.21 7.77
CA LEU A 131 36.47 -29.55 6.55
C LEU A 131 34.99 -29.87 6.32
N GLN A 132 34.58 -31.12 6.54
CA GLN A 132 33.19 -31.53 6.41
C GLN A 132 32.27 -30.84 7.43
N GLU A 133 32.70 -30.71 8.69
CA GLU A 133 31.97 -29.94 9.71
C GLU A 133 31.86 -28.45 9.35
N GLN A 134 32.92 -27.85 8.80
CA GLN A 134 32.87 -26.49 8.28
C GLN A 134 31.90 -26.35 7.11
N VAL A 135 31.85 -27.30 6.18
CA VAL A 135 30.88 -27.31 5.08
C VAL A 135 29.46 -27.34 5.64
N PHE A 136 29.16 -28.23 6.58
CA PHE A 136 27.83 -28.29 7.20
C PHE A 136 27.47 -27.00 7.96
N ALA A 137 28.43 -26.39 8.66
CA ALA A 137 28.22 -25.11 9.34
C ALA A 137 27.91 -23.99 8.33
N ARG A 138 28.62 -23.94 7.20
CA ARG A 138 28.38 -22.96 6.13
C ARG A 138 27.07 -23.22 5.40
N GLU A 139 26.70 -24.46 5.14
CA GLU A 139 25.40 -24.81 4.55
C GLU A 139 24.25 -24.35 5.45
N ARG A 140 24.37 -24.57 6.76
CA ARG A 140 23.40 -24.07 7.73
C ARG A 140 23.34 -22.53 7.73
N GLU A 141 24.48 -21.86 7.76
CA GLU A 141 24.56 -20.40 7.66
C GLU A 141 23.87 -19.88 6.38
N ILE A 142 24.09 -20.52 5.24
CA ILE A 142 23.44 -20.18 3.96
C ILE A 142 21.91 -20.34 4.07
N THR A 143 21.41 -21.41 4.68
CA THR A 143 19.96 -21.59 4.86
C THR A 143 19.35 -20.50 5.74
N GLU A 144 19.99 -20.17 6.86
CA GLU A 144 19.53 -19.12 7.77
C GLU A 144 19.57 -17.74 7.11
N LEU A 145 20.59 -17.45 6.30
CA LEU A 145 20.67 -16.21 5.52
C LEU A 145 19.57 -16.14 4.46
N ARG A 146 19.29 -17.24 3.75
CA ARG A 146 18.19 -17.32 2.77
C ARG A 146 16.82 -17.15 3.42
N ASP A 147 16.61 -17.68 4.62
CA ASP A 147 15.37 -17.47 5.37
C ASP A 147 15.20 -16.00 5.77
N LYS A 148 16.27 -15.36 6.26
CA LYS A 148 16.28 -13.93 6.59
C LYS A 148 16.04 -13.05 5.36
N GLU A 149 16.64 -13.40 4.22
CA GLU A 149 16.42 -12.71 2.95
C GLU A 149 14.96 -12.83 2.51
N ARG A 150 14.38 -14.04 2.53
CA ARG A 150 12.95 -14.26 2.22
C ARG A 150 12.03 -13.48 3.15
N ALA A 151 12.32 -13.45 4.45
CA ALA A 151 11.53 -12.67 5.40
C ALA A 151 11.58 -11.16 5.08
N LYS A 152 12.77 -10.62 4.78
CA LYS A 152 12.91 -9.22 4.36
C LYS A 152 12.20 -8.93 3.03
N GLN A 153 12.29 -9.84 2.06
CA GLN A 153 11.61 -9.70 0.77
C GLN A 153 10.09 -9.66 0.94
N ASN A 154 9.53 -10.54 1.77
CA ASN A 154 8.11 -10.53 2.08
C ASN A 154 7.68 -9.23 2.78
N ASN A 155 8.49 -8.74 3.73
CA ASN A 155 8.24 -7.45 4.38
C ASN A 155 8.28 -6.29 3.39
N PHE A 156 9.23 -6.30 2.45
CA PHE A 156 9.32 -5.29 1.40
C PHE A 156 8.07 -5.27 0.50
N VAL A 157 7.59 -6.44 0.08
CA VAL A 157 6.35 -6.56 -0.70
C VAL A 157 5.15 -6.00 0.08
N GLN A 158 4.97 -6.41 1.35
CA GLN A 158 3.89 -5.90 2.19
C GLN A 158 3.94 -4.38 2.40
N LEU A 159 5.13 -3.81 2.58
CA LEU A 159 5.29 -2.37 2.72
C LEU A 159 5.00 -1.65 1.41
N THR A 160 5.36 -2.24 0.27
CA THR A 160 5.05 -1.70 -1.06
C THR A 160 3.55 -1.68 -1.30
N GLU A 161 2.83 -2.77 -1.01
CA GLU A 161 1.36 -2.82 -1.10
C GLU A 161 0.68 -1.78 -0.21
N LYS A 162 1.16 -1.60 1.03
CA LYS A 162 0.64 -0.57 1.95
C LYS A 162 0.89 0.84 1.40
N LEU A 163 2.05 1.07 0.79
CA LEU A 163 2.38 2.35 0.19
C LEU A 163 1.49 2.64 -1.02
N GLU A 164 1.27 1.66 -1.89
CA GLU A 164 0.37 1.77 -3.04
C GLU A 164 -1.07 2.05 -2.58
N SER A 165 -1.58 1.28 -1.62
CA SER A 165 -2.91 1.51 -1.04
C SER A 165 -3.07 2.91 -0.44
N SER A 166 -2.05 3.39 0.28
CA SER A 166 -2.05 4.75 0.83
C SER A 166 -2.05 5.82 -0.26
N ARG A 167 -1.26 5.60 -1.33
CA ARG A 167 -1.22 6.50 -2.49
C ARG A 167 -2.58 6.57 -3.18
N ASP A 168 -3.24 5.44 -3.39
CA ASP A 168 -4.57 5.38 -4.00
C ASP A 168 -5.60 6.12 -3.16
N GLU A 169 -5.57 5.95 -1.83
CA GLU A 169 -6.46 6.66 -0.92
C GLU A 169 -6.23 8.18 -0.95
N VAL A 170 -4.97 8.63 -0.99
CA VAL A 170 -4.63 10.06 -1.16
C VAL A 170 -5.21 10.61 -2.46
N THR A 171 -5.04 9.91 -3.58
CA THR A 171 -5.59 10.37 -4.87
C THR A 171 -7.12 10.40 -4.87
N ARG A 172 -7.76 9.41 -4.24
CA ARG A 172 -9.22 9.35 -4.06
C ARG A 172 -9.72 10.54 -3.24
N LEU A 173 -9.07 10.82 -2.10
CA LEU A 173 -9.43 11.94 -1.23
C LEU A 173 -9.20 13.29 -1.90
N GLN A 174 -8.11 13.44 -2.66
CA GLN A 174 -7.88 14.64 -3.49
C GLN A 174 -9.02 14.85 -4.49
N GLY A 175 -9.48 13.77 -5.15
CA GLY A 175 -10.64 13.83 -6.05
C GLY A 175 -11.92 14.30 -5.34
N VAL A 176 -12.21 13.76 -4.16
CA VAL A 176 -13.36 14.19 -3.33
C VAL A 176 -13.23 15.66 -2.92
N MET A 177 -12.04 16.10 -2.51
CA MET A 177 -11.79 17.49 -2.14
C MET A 177 -12.01 18.45 -3.32
N MET A 178 -11.48 18.12 -4.51
CA MET A 178 -11.67 18.91 -5.72
C MET A 178 -13.15 19.01 -6.11
N SER A 179 -13.87 17.88 -6.08
CA SER A 179 -15.32 17.85 -6.35
C SER A 179 -16.09 18.72 -5.35
N ARG A 180 -15.78 18.61 -4.06
CA ARG A 180 -16.41 19.39 -3.00
C ARG A 180 -16.12 20.88 -3.13
N ALA A 181 -14.88 21.27 -3.47
CA ALA A 181 -14.51 22.65 -3.72
C ALA A 181 -15.30 23.24 -4.90
N ALA A 182 -15.44 22.48 -5.99
CA ALA A 182 -16.25 22.90 -7.15
C ALA A 182 -17.73 23.06 -6.78
N GLN A 183 -18.29 22.14 -6.00
CA GLN A 183 -19.67 22.23 -5.51
C GLN A 183 -19.89 23.50 -4.67
N HIS A 184 -19.02 23.75 -3.68
CA HIS A 184 -19.10 24.95 -2.84
C HIS A 184 -18.97 26.24 -3.66
N ALA A 185 -18.09 26.27 -4.65
CA ALA A 185 -17.95 27.43 -5.53
C ALA A 185 -19.25 27.71 -6.33
N LEU A 186 -19.94 26.66 -6.81
CA LEU A 186 -21.23 26.80 -7.50
C LEU A 186 -22.33 27.27 -6.55
N GLU A 187 -22.41 26.70 -5.35
CA GLU A 187 -23.38 27.12 -4.33
C GLU A 187 -23.17 28.57 -3.90
N LEU A 188 -21.92 28.98 -3.69
CA LEU A 188 -21.57 30.35 -3.37
C LEU A 188 -22.01 31.32 -4.47
N ARG A 189 -21.73 31.00 -5.74
CA ARG A 189 -22.20 31.82 -6.89
C ARG A 189 -23.72 31.93 -6.94
N ARG A 190 -24.46 30.84 -6.67
CA ARG A 190 -25.93 30.87 -6.61
C ARG A 190 -26.42 31.79 -5.48
N LYS A 191 -25.77 31.74 -4.32
CA LYS A 191 -26.12 32.58 -3.16
C LYS A 191 -25.78 34.05 -3.39
N GLU A 192 -24.65 34.35 -4.02
CA GLU A 192 -24.29 35.71 -4.43
C GLU A 192 -25.31 36.29 -5.40
N GLN A 193 -25.75 35.51 -6.39
CA GLN A 193 -26.81 35.94 -7.32
C GLN A 193 -28.15 36.19 -6.62
N GLU A 194 -28.53 35.33 -5.68
CA GLU A 194 -29.75 35.51 -4.87
C GLU A 194 -29.67 36.78 -4.01
N LEU A 195 -28.54 37.00 -3.34
CA LEU A 195 -28.28 38.21 -2.55
C LEU A 195 -28.34 39.47 -3.41
N ASN A 196 -27.74 39.44 -4.61
CA ASN A 196 -27.78 40.57 -5.54
C ASN A 196 -29.21 40.89 -5.97
N ARG A 197 -30.02 39.88 -6.32
CA ARG A 197 -31.44 40.06 -6.66
C ARG A 197 -32.24 40.65 -5.50
N LEU A 198 -31.99 40.22 -4.27
CA LEU A 198 -32.66 40.76 -3.08
C LEU A 198 -32.22 42.20 -2.80
N LYS A 199 -30.93 42.48 -2.96
CA LYS A 199 -30.36 43.82 -2.81
C LYS A 199 -30.97 44.80 -3.82
N GLU A 200 -31.10 44.42 -5.09
CA GLU A 200 -31.77 45.21 -6.13
C GLU A 200 -33.23 45.51 -5.74
N ARG A 201 -34.00 44.48 -5.35
CA ARG A 201 -35.39 44.66 -4.90
C ARG A 201 -35.52 45.58 -3.68
N LEU A 202 -34.55 45.52 -2.75
CA LEU A 202 -34.52 46.38 -1.58
C LEU A 202 -34.22 47.83 -1.98
N MET A 203 -33.22 48.03 -2.85
CA MET A 203 -32.88 49.34 -3.41
C MET A 203 -34.08 49.98 -4.09
N GLU A 204 -34.78 49.24 -4.96
CA GLU A 204 -36.00 49.76 -5.60
C GLU A 204 -37.09 50.15 -4.58
N LYS A 205 -37.25 49.39 -3.48
CA LYS A 205 -38.22 49.74 -2.42
C LYS A 205 -37.80 51.00 -1.67
N VAL A 206 -36.51 51.16 -1.40
CA VAL A 206 -35.96 52.37 -0.77
C VAL A 206 -36.14 53.57 -1.68
N GLU A 207 -35.79 53.46 -2.96
CA GLU A 207 -35.98 54.51 -3.96
C GLU A 207 -37.45 54.88 -4.12
N ARG A 208 -38.35 53.90 -4.24
CA ARG A 208 -39.81 54.15 -4.26
C ARG A 208 -40.28 54.87 -3.00
N LYS A 209 -39.79 54.47 -1.81
CA LYS A 209 -40.12 55.14 -0.55
C LYS A 209 -39.64 56.59 -0.55
N ILE A 210 -38.40 56.85 -0.97
CA ILE A 210 -37.84 58.20 -1.08
C ILE A 210 -38.66 59.02 -2.06
N ALA A 211 -38.99 58.48 -3.24
CA ALA A 211 -39.82 59.16 -4.23
C ALA A 211 -41.22 59.48 -3.68
N LEU A 212 -41.85 58.56 -2.95
CA LEU A 212 -43.13 58.80 -2.28
C LEU A 212 -43.03 59.87 -1.17
N ASP A 213 -41.96 59.85 -0.37
CA ASP A 213 -41.73 60.86 0.67
C ASP A 213 -41.43 62.25 0.06
N LEU A 214 -40.77 62.33 -1.10
CA LEU A 214 -40.55 63.58 -1.86
C LEU A 214 -41.82 64.10 -2.53
N LEU A 215 -42.62 63.21 -3.13
CA LEU A 215 -43.87 63.57 -3.81
C LEU A 215 -45.01 63.89 -2.83
N ASN A 216 -44.89 63.41 -1.59
CA ASN A 216 -45.79 63.74 -0.50
C ASN A 216 -45.07 64.58 0.58
N PRO A 217 -44.72 65.85 0.29
CA PRO A 217 -44.16 66.76 1.29
C PRO A 217 -45.17 67.16 2.38
N VAL A 218 -46.38 66.59 2.38
CA VAL A 218 -47.42 66.81 3.40
C VAL A 218 -47.09 66.06 4.70
N GLY A 219 -45.88 66.29 5.22
CA GLY A 219 -45.69 66.33 6.66
C GLY A 219 -46.44 67.56 7.16
N ARG A 220 -47.62 67.36 7.75
CA ARG A 220 -48.32 68.44 8.47
C ARG A 220 -47.33 69.16 9.38
N LEU A 221 -47.48 70.48 9.57
CA LEU A 221 -46.64 71.32 10.44
C LEU A 221 -46.53 70.81 11.91
N ASP A 222 -47.40 69.88 12.33
CA ASP A 222 -47.38 69.18 13.64
C ASP A 222 -46.57 67.86 13.64
N GLY A 223 -45.89 67.49 12.54
CA GLY A 223 -44.99 66.32 12.46
C GLY A 223 -45.63 64.93 12.60
N LYS A 224 -46.94 64.83 12.81
CA LYS A 224 -47.65 63.56 13.03
C LYS A 224 -48.26 63.04 11.73
N ARG A 225 -47.64 62.00 11.17
CA ARG A 225 -48.23 61.15 10.12
C ARG A 225 -49.37 60.35 10.78
N ALA A 226 -50.60 60.40 10.26
CA ALA A 226 -51.65 59.48 10.69
C ALA A 226 -51.20 58.06 10.30
N LEU A 227 -50.62 57.33 11.25
CA LEU A 227 -50.28 55.93 11.09
C LEU A 227 -51.59 55.19 10.84
N TRP A 228 -51.83 54.74 9.61
CA TRP A 228 -52.78 53.66 9.38
C TRP A 228 -52.36 52.51 10.29
N ARG A 229 -53.22 52.21 11.28
CA ARG A 229 -52.94 51.25 12.34
C ARG A 229 -53.03 49.83 11.78
N THR A 230 -52.03 49.38 11.05
CA THR A 230 -52.04 48.05 10.45
C THR A 230 -50.86 47.16 10.86
N GLY A 231 -49.72 47.73 11.27
CA GLY A 231 -48.58 46.96 11.80
C GLY A 231 -48.62 46.78 13.31
N ARG A 232 -48.62 47.91 14.05
CA ARG A 232 -48.55 47.92 15.52
C ARG A 232 -49.78 47.32 16.21
N THR A 233 -50.93 47.36 15.55
CA THR A 233 -52.20 46.78 16.01
C THR A 233 -52.29 45.28 15.80
N LYS A 234 -51.68 44.71 14.75
CA LYS A 234 -51.65 43.26 14.55
C LYS A 234 -50.77 42.58 15.60
N SER A 235 -49.54 43.07 15.78
CA SER A 235 -48.63 42.56 16.83
C SER A 235 -49.23 42.71 18.23
N ARG A 236 -49.89 43.84 18.54
CA ARG A 236 -50.59 44.02 19.82
C ARG A 236 -51.78 43.07 19.98
N ARG A 237 -52.56 42.81 18.92
CA ARG A 237 -53.70 41.88 18.97
C ARG A 237 -53.24 40.43 19.15
N GLU A 238 -52.14 40.04 18.51
CA GLU A 238 -51.50 38.73 18.69
C GLU A 238 -50.99 38.58 20.13
N GLU A 239 -50.34 39.60 20.69
CA GLU A 239 -49.90 39.60 22.10
C GLU A 239 -51.08 39.51 23.08
N GLU A 240 -52.18 40.23 22.83
CA GLU A 240 -53.41 40.14 23.63
C GLU A 240 -54.05 38.73 23.54
N MET A 241 -53.98 38.07 22.38
CA MET A 241 -54.46 36.69 22.20
C MET A 241 -53.59 35.67 22.96
N PHE A 242 -52.26 35.77 22.87
CA PHE A 242 -51.36 34.90 23.63
C PHE A 242 -51.53 35.07 25.15
N ARG A 243 -51.76 36.31 25.60
CA ARG A 243 -52.04 36.60 27.01
C ARG A 243 -53.36 35.97 27.47
N ALA A 244 -54.42 36.08 26.67
CA ALA A 244 -55.71 35.47 26.97
C ALA A 244 -55.62 33.94 27.05
N LEU A 245 -54.93 33.31 26.09
CA LEU A 245 -54.72 31.86 26.07
C LEU A 245 -53.93 31.37 27.29
N SER A 246 -52.86 32.09 27.65
CA SER A 246 -52.07 31.78 28.85
C SER A 246 -52.91 31.89 30.12
N GLY A 247 -53.75 32.92 30.23
CA GLY A 247 -54.68 33.08 31.35
C GLY A 247 -55.72 31.96 31.45
N GLN A 248 -56.21 31.45 30.32
CA GLN A 248 -57.11 30.29 30.29
C GLN A 248 -56.42 29.03 30.80
N TYR A 249 -55.19 28.75 30.35
CA TYR A 249 -54.43 27.60 30.85
C TYR A 249 -54.12 27.72 32.35
N GLU A 250 -53.75 28.91 32.83
CA GLU A 250 -53.54 29.14 34.26
C GLU A 250 -54.81 28.90 35.08
N ALA A 251 -55.98 29.33 34.57
CA ALA A 251 -57.26 29.09 35.22
C ALA A 251 -57.59 27.59 35.29
N GLN A 252 -57.44 26.87 34.17
CA GLN A 252 -57.64 25.42 34.11
C GLN A 252 -56.69 24.66 35.05
N MET A 253 -55.43 25.07 35.12
CA MET A 253 -54.45 24.46 36.04
C MET A 253 -54.83 24.67 37.51
N LYS A 254 -55.36 25.86 37.86
CA LYS A 254 -55.84 26.14 39.22
C LYS A 254 -57.09 25.33 39.57
N GLU A 255 -58.02 25.19 38.63
CA GLU A 255 -59.22 24.38 38.79
C GLU A 255 -58.86 22.91 38.98
N LEU A 256 -58.00 22.35 38.12
CA LEU A 256 -57.51 20.98 38.23
C LEU A 256 -56.78 20.73 39.56
N ALA A 257 -55.99 21.70 40.05
CA ALA A 257 -55.33 21.60 41.34
C ALA A 257 -56.34 21.58 42.50
N ALA A 258 -57.41 22.39 42.42
CA ALA A 258 -58.48 22.40 43.42
C ALA A 258 -59.28 21.08 43.41
N GLU A 259 -59.60 20.53 42.24
CA GLU A 259 -60.23 19.22 42.10
C GLU A 259 -59.33 18.11 42.66
N THR A 260 -58.03 18.14 42.36
CA THR A 260 -57.07 17.16 42.88
C THR A 260 -57.01 17.21 44.42
N LEU A 261 -57.04 18.40 45.01
CA LEU A 261 -57.12 18.57 46.46
C LEU A 261 -58.44 18.02 47.01
N HIS A 262 -59.56 18.31 46.35
CA HIS A 262 -60.86 17.79 46.75
C HIS A 262 -60.90 16.26 46.73
N LEU A 263 -60.38 15.63 45.67
CA LEU A 263 -60.29 14.18 45.54
C LEU A 263 -59.41 13.57 46.64
N ARG A 264 -58.28 14.20 46.97
CA ARG A 264 -57.42 13.75 48.08
C ARG A 264 -58.18 13.79 49.42
N ASN A 265 -58.90 14.88 49.70
CA ASN A 265 -59.69 15.01 50.92
C ASN A 265 -60.81 13.94 50.99
N VAL A 266 -61.47 13.65 49.87
CA VAL A 266 -62.49 12.59 49.80
C VAL A 266 -61.86 11.21 50.05
N LEU A 267 -60.72 10.93 49.45
CA LEU A 267 -59.99 9.66 49.66
C LEU A 267 -59.53 9.51 51.12
N GLU A 268 -58.99 10.56 51.73
CA GLU A 268 -58.60 10.54 53.15
C GLU A 268 -59.80 10.28 54.05
N ARG A 269 -60.95 10.88 53.74
CA ARG A 269 -62.19 10.66 54.50
C ARG A 269 -62.72 9.24 54.35
N ILE A 270 -62.73 8.69 53.12
CA ILE A 270 -63.09 7.28 52.89
C ILE A 270 -62.12 6.36 53.62
N GLY A 271 -60.81 6.66 53.58
CA GLY A 271 -59.79 5.93 54.34
C GLY A 271 -60.08 5.91 55.84
N ALA A 272 -60.35 7.08 56.43
CA ALA A 272 -60.72 7.19 57.83
C ALA A 272 -62.02 6.44 58.17
N ASP A 273 -63.03 6.49 57.29
CA ASP A 273 -64.29 5.75 57.48
C ASP A 273 -64.05 4.23 57.44
N VAL A 274 -63.20 3.75 56.53
CA VAL A 274 -62.80 2.32 56.46
C VAL A 274 -62.02 1.91 57.70
N ASP A 275 -61.05 2.70 58.15
CA ASP A 275 -60.30 2.43 59.38
C ASP A 275 -61.21 2.39 60.62
N ASN A 276 -62.20 3.29 60.70
CA ASN A 276 -63.22 3.30 61.75
C ASN A 276 -64.12 2.05 61.71
N LEU A 277 -64.48 1.56 60.52
CA LEU A 277 -65.29 0.34 60.36
C LEU A 277 -64.50 -0.94 60.67
N LEU A 278 -63.19 -0.94 60.40
CA LEU A 278 -62.30 -2.07 60.66
C LEU A 278 -61.72 -2.07 62.09
N SER A 279 -61.90 -0.98 62.84
CA SER A 279 -61.47 -0.87 64.24
C SER A 279 -62.33 -1.79 65.14
N PRO A 280 -61.75 -2.80 65.81
CA PRO A 280 -62.51 -3.81 66.51
C PRO A 280 -62.83 -3.38 67.95
N GLU A 281 -63.57 -2.28 68.16
CA GLU A 281 -64.08 -2.00 69.52
C GLU A 281 -65.24 -0.99 69.57
N LYS A 282 -66.45 -1.51 69.75
CA LYS A 282 -67.53 -0.96 70.60
C LYS A 282 -68.70 -1.94 70.65
N LEU A 283 -68.44 -3.13 71.22
CA LEU A 283 -69.51 -3.96 71.77
C LEU A 283 -69.67 -3.56 73.25
N PRO A 284 -70.83 -3.05 73.69
CA PRO A 284 -71.06 -2.80 75.10
C PRO A 284 -71.01 -4.12 75.88
N PRO A 285 -70.38 -4.16 77.07
CA PRO A 285 -70.25 -5.38 77.84
C PRO A 285 -71.63 -5.87 78.30
N HIS A 286 -71.95 -7.09 77.90
CA HIS A 286 -73.05 -7.89 78.43
C HIS A 286 -72.83 -8.11 79.94
N SER A 287 -73.56 -7.39 80.79
CA SER A 287 -73.71 -7.72 82.21
C SER A 287 -75.10 -8.34 82.44
N PRO A 288 -75.19 -9.63 82.81
CA PRO A 288 -76.43 -10.24 83.26
C PRO A 288 -76.66 -9.88 84.75
N TYR A 289 -77.92 -9.70 85.12
CA TYR A 289 -78.48 -9.48 86.48
C TYR A 289 -78.71 -8.01 86.93
N PRO A 290 -79.97 -7.66 87.28
CA PRO A 290 -80.28 -6.53 88.16
C PRO A 290 -80.39 -6.98 89.63
N PRO A 291 -79.85 -6.22 90.61
CA PRO A 291 -80.25 -6.31 92.02
C PRO A 291 -81.34 -5.28 92.36
N PRO A 292 -82.02 -5.43 93.51
CA PRO A 292 -83.45 -5.22 93.65
C PRO A 292 -83.86 -3.86 94.21
N GLU A 293 -85.15 -3.55 94.03
CA GLU A 293 -85.89 -2.45 94.64
C GLU A 293 -85.85 -2.49 96.16
N GLU A 294 -85.53 -1.35 96.80
CA GLU A 294 -85.98 -1.04 98.15
C GLU A 294 -86.35 0.45 98.28
N LYS A 295 -87.68 0.65 98.39
CA LYS A 295 -88.48 1.61 99.18
C LYS A 295 -88.00 3.05 99.41
#